data_AF-A0A1A8I022-F1
#
_entry.id   AF-A0A1A8I022-F1
#
_cell.length_a   1.000
_cell.length_b   1.000
_cell.length_c   1.000
_cell.angle_alpha   90.00
_cell.angle_beta   90.00
_cell.angle_gamma   90.00
#
_symmetry.space_group_name_H-M   'P 1'
#
loop_
_entity.id
_entity.type
_entity.pdbx_description
1 polymer ?
#
loop_
_entity_poly.entity_id
_entity_poly.type
_entity_poly.pdbx_seq_one_letter_code
_entity_poly.pdbx_strand_id
1 'polypeptide(L)'
;AARNCLVSNNDEVKVSDFGMTRFVLDDQYTSSQCSKFPVKWSAPEVIKFCKFSSKSDVWSFGVLVWEVYNEGRIPYENRSNLE
;
A
#
# COMPACT_ATOMS: atom_id res chain seq x y z
N ALA A 1 -3.75 0.20 1.81
CA ALA A 1 -4.97 0.76 1.18
C ALA A 1 -6.18 0.30 1.96
N ALA A 2 -7.23 1.12 2.04
CA ALA A 2 -8.41 0.86 2.87
C ALA A 2 -9.07 -0.51 2.61
N ARG A 3 -8.98 -1.02 1.37
CA ARG A 3 -9.44 -2.38 0.99
C ARG A 3 -8.78 -3.53 1.79
N ASN A 4 -7.60 -3.28 2.39
CA ASN A 4 -6.86 -4.23 3.24
C ASN A 4 -7.06 -3.89 4.73
N CYS A 5 -8.12 -3.18 5.08
CA CYS A 5 -8.52 -2.92 6.46
C CYS A 5 -9.93 -3.48 6.68
N LEU A 6 -10.12 -4.21 7.77
CA LEU A 6 -11.42 -4.74 8.19
C LEU A 6 -11.93 -3.98 9.40
N VAL A 7 -13.25 -3.85 9.51
CA VAL A 7 -13.93 -3.19 10.63
C VAL A 7 -14.65 -4.26 11.45
N SER A 8 -14.36 -4.31 12.74
CA SER A 8 -15.05 -5.17 13.70
C SER A 8 -16.41 -4.60 14.11
N ASN A 9 -17.26 -5.41 14.74
CA ASN A 9 -18.56 -4.97 15.27
C ASN A 9 -18.45 -3.87 16.35
N ASN A 10 -17.26 -3.67 16.93
CA ASN A 10 -16.99 -2.64 17.93
C ASN A 10 -16.33 -1.38 17.31
N ASP A 11 -16.53 -1.14 16.02
CA ASP A 11 -15.90 -0.04 15.26
C ASP A 11 -14.36 -0.03 15.30
N GLU A 12 -13.74 -1.19 15.60
CA GLU A 12 -12.29 -1.34 15.57
C GLU A 12 -11.80 -1.64 14.15
N VAL A 13 -10.86 -0.84 13.64
CA VAL A 13 -10.21 -1.08 12.36
C VAL A 13 -8.93 -1.90 12.56
N LYS A 14 -8.78 -2.99 11.81
CA LYS A 14 -7.60 -3.85 11.83
C LYS A 14 -7.06 -4.06 10.42
N VAL A 15 -5.75 -3.98 10.26
CA VAL A 15 -5.09 -4.29 8.99
C VAL A 15 -5.21 -5.79 8.74
N SER A 16 -5.60 -6.15 7.52
CA SER A 16 -5.72 -7.52 7.03
C SER A 16 -4.86 -7.70 5.78
N ASP A 17 -4.78 -8.95 5.31
CA ASP A 17 -4.11 -9.30 4.05
C ASP A 17 -2.67 -8.76 3.94
N PHE A 18 -1.80 -9.39 4.73
CA PHE A 18 -0.35 -9.25 4.68
C PHE A 18 0.25 -10.11 3.55
N GLY A 19 -0.50 -10.41 2.47
CA GLY A 19 -0.11 -11.37 1.44
C GLY A 19 1.15 -11.01 0.65
N MET A 20 1.60 -9.74 0.71
CA MET A 20 2.90 -9.30 0.20
C MET A 20 3.96 -9.09 1.29
N THR A 21 3.57 -9.17 2.56
CA THR A 21 4.49 -9.04 3.68
C THR A 21 5.38 -10.27 3.74
N ARG A 22 6.69 -10.07 3.61
CA ARG A 22 7.70 -11.10 3.85
C ARG A 22 8.41 -10.78 5.14
N PHE A 23 8.60 -11.78 5.99
CA PHE A 23 9.60 -11.69 7.07
C PHE A 23 10.97 -11.67 6.39
N VAL A 24 11.59 -10.50 6.34
CA VAL A 24 12.96 -10.32 5.83
C VAL A 24 13.80 -9.80 6.98
N LEU A 25 14.97 -10.41 7.18
CA LEU A 25 15.94 -10.04 8.21
C LEU A 25 16.61 -8.68 7.93
N ASP A 26 16.46 -8.17 6.71
CA ASP A 26 17.00 -6.91 6.24
C ASP A 26 15.85 -6.00 5.82
N ASP A 27 15.92 -4.72 6.19
CA ASP A 27 14.85 -3.73 6.04
C ASP A 27 14.48 -3.41 4.58
N GLN A 28 15.18 -4.02 3.62
CA GLN A 28 14.92 -3.90 2.20
C GLN A 28 14.81 -5.28 1.54
N TYR A 29 13.81 -5.44 0.69
CA TYR A 29 13.72 -6.61 -0.19
C TYR A 29 13.27 -6.23 -1.59
N THR A 30 13.74 -7.03 -2.56
CA THR A 30 13.38 -6.88 -3.97
C THR A 30 12.44 -8.01 -4.36
N SER A 31 11.24 -7.69 -4.85
CA SER A 31 10.33 -8.71 -5.40
C SER A 31 10.75 -9.06 -6.83
N SER A 32 10.83 -10.35 -7.14
CA SER A 32 11.06 -10.85 -8.50
C SER A 32 9.86 -10.67 -9.43
N GLN A 33 8.66 -10.44 -8.87
CA GLN A 33 7.43 -10.18 -9.63
C GLN A 33 7.06 -8.70 -9.51
N CYS A 34 7.61 -7.89 -10.41
CA CYS A 34 7.37 -6.45 -10.46
C CYS A 34 6.07 -6.08 -11.22
N SER A 35 5.26 -7.05 -11.64
CA SER A 35 4.21 -6.81 -12.64
C SER A 35 2.80 -6.54 -12.11
N LYS A 36 2.53 -6.73 -10.81
CA LYS A 36 1.18 -6.59 -10.23
C LYS A 36 1.19 -6.05 -8.79
N PHE A 37 1.52 -4.78 -8.61
CA PHE A 37 1.36 -4.08 -7.33
C PHE A 37 0.46 -2.85 -7.49
N PRO A 38 -0.20 -2.39 -6.40
CA PRO A 38 -1.18 -1.31 -6.45
C PRO A 38 -0.52 0.06 -6.63
N VAL A 39 -0.23 0.45 -7.88
CA VAL A 39 0.54 1.67 -8.26
C VAL A 39 0.18 2.91 -7.44
N LYS A 40 -1.11 3.24 -7.32
CA LYS A 40 -1.61 4.43 -6.60
C LYS A 40 -1.30 4.43 -5.09
N TRP A 41 -0.95 3.29 -4.51
CA TRP A 41 -0.55 3.14 -3.11
C TRP A 41 0.93 2.84 -2.95
N SER A 42 1.68 2.68 -4.03
CA SER A 42 3.09 2.27 -4.00
C SER A 42 4.01 3.48 -3.96
N ALA A 43 5.07 3.36 -3.17
CA ALA A 43 6.12 4.38 -3.11
C ALA A 43 6.93 4.43 -4.43
N PRO A 44 7.56 5.56 -4.77
CA PRO A 44 8.32 5.69 -6.02
C PRO A 44 9.43 4.65 -6.19
N GLU A 45 10.12 4.28 -5.11
CA GLU A 45 11.16 3.25 -5.10
C GLU A 45 10.60 1.84 -5.35
N VAL A 46 9.37 1.57 -4.92
CA VAL A 46 8.65 0.33 -5.24
C VAL A 46 8.30 0.31 -6.71
N ILE A 47 7.76 1.42 -7.24
CA ILE A 47 7.35 1.52 -8.65
C ILE A 47 8.54 1.34 -9.59
N LYS A 48 9.67 2.01 -9.31
CA LYS A 48 10.82 2.06 -10.21
C LYS A 48 11.75 0.86 -10.07
N PHE A 49 11.94 0.37 -8.85
CA PHE A 49 13.00 -0.58 -8.54
C PHE A 49 12.50 -1.85 -7.84
N CYS A 50 11.19 -1.96 -7.61
CA CYS A 50 10.60 -3.05 -6.84
C CYS A 50 11.28 -3.27 -5.48
N LYS A 51 11.72 -2.17 -4.87
CA LYS A 51 12.35 -2.11 -3.54
C LYS A 51 11.31 -1.81 -2.49
N PHE A 52 11.04 -2.78 -1.65
CA PHE A 52 10.12 -2.68 -0.52
C PHE A 52 10.90 -2.51 0.77
N SER A 53 10.37 -1.70 1.67
CA SER A 53 10.93 -1.46 3.01
C SER A 53 9.85 -0.98 3.96
N SER A 54 10.21 -0.83 5.25
CA SER A 54 9.34 -0.14 6.21
C SER A 54 8.93 1.26 5.74
N LYS A 55 9.75 1.94 4.91
CA LYS A 55 9.43 3.29 4.38
C LYS A 55 8.39 3.24 3.25
N SER A 56 8.37 2.20 2.44
CA SER A 56 7.32 2.02 1.43
C SER A 56 5.96 1.71 2.07
N ASP A 57 5.95 1.06 3.24
CA ASP A 57 4.74 0.84 4.03
C ASP A 57 4.23 2.15 4.64
N VAL A 58 5.13 3.02 5.11
CA VAL A 58 4.78 4.38 5.57
C VAL A 58 4.15 5.20 4.46
N TRP A 59 4.66 5.14 3.23
CA TRP A 59 4.01 5.77 2.06
C TRP A 59 2.59 5.25 1.85
N SER A 60 2.44 3.92 1.81
CA SER A 60 1.15 3.25 1.63
C SER A 60 0.15 3.62 2.74
N PHE A 61 0.63 3.81 3.97
CA PHE A 61 -0.16 4.29 5.10
C PHE A 61 -0.60 5.74 4.92
N GLY A 62 0.25 6.62 4.38
CA GLY A 62 -0.14 7.99 4.03
C GLY A 62 -1.32 8.03 3.05
N VAL A 63 -1.28 7.17 2.02
CA VAL A 63 -2.41 7.03 1.07
C VAL A 63 -3.65 6.47 1.77
N LEU A 64 -3.51 5.51 2.70
CA LEU A 64 -4.63 5.01 3.52
C LEU A 64 -5.27 6.13 4.35
N VAL A 65 -4.48 6.97 5.02
CA VAL A 65 -5.00 8.11 5.78
C VAL A 65 -5.77 9.05 4.85
N TRP A 66 -5.23 9.33 3.66
CA TRP A 66 -5.94 10.12 2.66
C TRP A 66 -7.28 9.49 2.26
N GLU A 67 -7.34 8.17 2.03
CA GLU A 67 -8.59 7.45 1.74
C GLU A 67 -9.62 7.64 2.86
N VAL A 68 -9.21 7.54 4.13
CA VAL A 68 -10.10 7.72 5.29
C VAL A 68 -10.70 9.14 5.32
N TYR A 69 -9.87 10.17 5.14
CA TYR A 69 -10.34 11.56 5.14
C TYR A 69 -11.17 11.94 3.90
N ASN A 70 -11.09 11.15 2.83
CA ASN A 70 -11.84 11.36 1.60
C ASN A 70 -12.94 10.31 1.41
N GLU A 71 -13.44 9.71 2.50
CA GLU A 71 -14.58 8.79 2.49
C GLU A 71 -14.40 7.59 1.52
N GLY A 72 -13.18 7.08 1.40
CA GLY A 72 -12.86 5.92 0.57
C GLY A 72 -12.77 6.21 -0.93
N ARG A 73 -12.67 7.48 -1.35
CA ARG A 73 -12.39 7.84 -2.74
C ARG A 73 -11.12 7.18 -3.26
N ILE A 74 -11.05 6.97 -4.58
CA ILE A 74 -9.87 6.38 -5.19
C ILE A 74 -8.76 7.45 -5.24
N PRO A 75 -7.54 7.15 -4.77
CA PRO A 75 -6.44 8.09 -4.90
C PRO A 75 -6.18 8.40 -6.38
N TYR A 76 -5.94 9.68 -6.69
CA TYR A 76 -5.60 10.13 -8.04
C TYR A 76 -6.62 9.67 -9.11
N GLU A 77 -7.93 9.80 -8.85
CA GLU A 77 -9.01 9.35 -9.75
C GLU A 77 -8.82 9.79 -11.21
N ASN A 78 -8.33 11.01 -11.41
CA ASN A 78 -8.15 11.60 -12.74
C ASN A 78 -6.78 11.29 -13.39
N ARG A 79 -6.05 10.28 -12.89
CA ARG A 79 -4.73 9.88 -13.40
C ARG A 79 -4.69 8.39 -13.71
N SER A 80 -4.06 8.04 -14.82
CA SER A 80 -3.79 6.64 -15.17
C SER A 80 -2.59 6.12 -14.38
N ASN A 81 -2.48 4.80 -14.21
CA ASN A 81 -1.30 4.18 -13.57
C ASN A 81 -0.02 4.26 -14.43
N LEU A 82 -0.12 4.74 -15.67
CA LEU A 82 0.98 4.87 -16.62
C LEU A 82 1.65 6.26 -16.55
N GLU A 83 0.99 7.23 -15.93
CA GLU A 83 1.50 8.57 -15.65
C GLU A 83 2.21 8.62 -14.29
#